data_AF-A0A958VPF3-F1
#
_entry.id   AF-A0A958VPF3-F1
#
_cell.length_a   1.000
_cell.length_b   1.000
_cell.length_c   1.000
_cell.angle_alpha   90.00
_cell.angle_beta   90.00
_cell.angle_gamma   90.00
#
_symmetry.space_group_name_H-M   'P 1'
#
loop_
_entity.id
_entity.type
_entity.pdbx_description
1 polymer ?
#
loop_
_entity_poly.entity_id
_entity_poly.type
_entity_poly.pdbx_seq_one_letter_code
_entity_poly.pdbx_strand_id
1 'polypeptide(L)'
;MQAQIFHETFDSTTAPAGWTMTNTTNCNWQFGFTGNMPGSGYFTPASFTSGAAAFIDDYCSDNNYTVELVSPITDLGQENVTSAQIEVIYNHQTFSNDGNFYIKLWNGSSWVTVLTVDGDMPASDTGNNATAIIDITPYLNNAFRVKFEYTDQNSLTWGVGIDDFKIVNTATVGIEDLLPAGFRYYPNPVVNDILTLKANEDISEVLIYNSIGQQILAKQPMDNEYKVKMDGLPSGMYLAHVVIGTKKGSFKIIKQ
;
A
#
# COMPACT_ATOMS: atom_id res chain seq x y z
N MET A 1 1.07 -3.30 -12.53
CA MET A 1 0.72 -4.18 -11.41
C MET A 1 1.35 -3.56 -10.18
N GLN A 2 0.56 -3.01 -9.27
CA GLN A 2 1.06 -2.48 -8.00
C GLN A 2 1.54 -3.68 -7.16
N ALA A 3 2.81 -3.69 -6.75
CA ALA A 3 3.35 -4.79 -5.95
C ALA A 3 3.25 -4.43 -4.47
N GLN A 4 2.56 -5.26 -3.68
CA GLN A 4 2.51 -5.12 -2.22
C GLN A 4 3.91 -5.38 -1.64
N ILE A 5 4.50 -4.37 -1.00
CA ILE A 5 5.82 -4.43 -0.36
C ILE A 5 5.68 -4.93 1.08
N PHE A 6 4.68 -4.42 1.80
CA PHE A 6 4.42 -4.73 3.19
C PHE A 6 2.91 -4.79 3.43
N HIS A 7 2.49 -5.65 4.35
CA HIS A 7 1.09 -5.74 4.78
C HIS A 7 1.00 -6.26 6.21
N GLU A 8 0.22 -5.57 7.03
CA GLU A 8 -0.15 -5.95 8.38
C GLU A 8 -1.67 -5.84 8.55
N THR A 9 -2.30 -6.90 9.06
CA THR A 9 -3.75 -6.96 9.31
C THR A 9 -4.10 -6.76 10.78
N PHE A 10 -3.13 -6.80 11.69
CA PHE A 10 -3.34 -6.67 13.14
C PHE A 10 -4.35 -7.68 13.74
N ASP A 11 -4.56 -8.82 13.09
CA ASP A 11 -5.46 -9.90 13.57
C ASP A 11 -4.91 -10.62 14.82
N SER A 12 -3.60 -10.51 15.06
CA SER A 12 -2.93 -11.08 16.23
C SER A 12 -3.36 -10.36 17.52
N THR A 13 -3.53 -11.09 18.63
CA THR A 13 -3.85 -10.49 19.94
C THR A 13 -2.64 -9.86 20.65
N THR A 14 -1.44 -10.00 20.07
CA THR A 14 -0.21 -9.37 20.53
C THR A 14 0.40 -8.52 19.43
N ALA A 15 1.24 -7.55 19.80
CA ALA A 15 1.98 -6.72 18.86
C ALA A 15 2.65 -7.57 17.77
N PRO A 16 2.43 -7.27 16.48
CA PRO A 16 3.05 -8.04 15.41
C PRO A 16 4.57 -7.89 15.41
N ALA A 17 5.27 -8.84 14.79
CA ALA A 17 6.73 -8.90 14.84
C ALA A 17 7.38 -7.61 14.31
N GLY A 18 8.30 -7.03 15.09
CA GLY A 18 9.06 -5.84 14.73
C GLY A 18 8.32 -4.50 14.93
N TRP A 19 7.03 -4.53 15.27
CA TRP A 19 6.32 -3.33 15.71
C TRP A 19 6.73 -2.97 17.14
N THR A 20 6.89 -1.68 17.39
CA THR A 20 7.26 -1.18 18.73
C THR A 20 6.24 -0.18 19.21
N MET A 21 5.87 -0.29 20.48
CA MET A 21 4.98 0.65 21.14
C MET A 21 5.79 1.52 22.11
N THR A 22 5.47 2.81 22.15
CA THR A 22 5.97 3.77 23.13
C THR A 22 4.77 4.47 23.76
N ASN A 23 4.78 4.61 25.08
CA ASN A 23 3.73 5.31 25.80
C ASN A 23 4.34 6.16 26.92
N THR A 24 3.60 7.18 27.34
CA THR A 24 3.96 8.03 28.48
C THR A 24 3.46 7.48 29.82
N THR A 25 2.62 6.42 29.81
CA THR A 25 1.88 5.87 30.96
C THR A 25 1.68 4.34 30.85
N ASN A 26 0.77 3.75 31.63
CA ASN A 26 0.52 2.30 31.69
C ASN A 26 -0.50 1.77 30.65
N CYS A 27 -1.19 2.64 29.90
CA CYS A 27 -2.13 2.24 28.85
C CYS A 27 -1.44 2.18 27.48
N ASN A 28 -1.83 1.25 26.62
CA ASN A 28 -1.15 1.03 25.33
C ASN A 28 -2.11 0.47 24.27
N TRP A 29 -1.63 0.42 23.03
CA TRP A 29 -2.30 -0.22 21.91
C TRP A 29 -2.66 -1.67 22.23
N GLN A 30 -3.90 -2.01 21.93
CA GLN A 30 -4.46 -3.37 21.95
C GLN A 30 -4.45 -3.92 20.52
N PHE A 31 -4.22 -5.22 20.36
CA PHE A 31 -4.19 -5.87 19.05
C PHE A 31 -5.26 -6.97 18.97
N GLY A 32 -5.70 -7.29 17.76
CA GLY A 32 -6.80 -8.24 17.54
C GLY A 32 -8.14 -7.69 18.03
N PHE A 33 -8.30 -6.36 18.09
CA PHE A 33 -9.57 -5.76 18.47
C PHE A 33 -10.66 -6.09 17.45
N THR A 34 -11.76 -6.66 17.94
CA THR A 34 -12.96 -6.94 17.13
C THR A 34 -14.18 -6.35 17.81
N GLY A 35 -15.02 -5.68 17.04
CA GLY A 35 -16.25 -5.07 17.55
C GLY A 35 -16.44 -3.65 17.06
N ASN A 36 -17.44 -2.98 17.63
CA ASN A 36 -17.76 -1.61 17.28
C ASN A 36 -16.73 -0.65 17.85
N MET A 37 -16.24 0.28 17.04
CA MET A 37 -15.38 1.36 17.50
C MET A 37 -16.19 2.27 18.46
N PRO A 38 -15.78 2.46 19.72
CA PRO A 38 -16.43 3.40 20.63
C PRO A 38 -16.55 4.80 20.01
N GLY A 39 -17.68 5.47 20.24
CA GLY A 39 -17.96 6.79 19.65
C GLY A 39 -18.48 6.76 18.20
N SER A 40 -18.33 5.65 17.46
CA SER A 40 -18.68 5.60 16.03
C SER A 40 -20.18 5.62 15.68
N GLY A 41 -21.06 5.84 16.66
CA GLY A 41 -22.51 5.95 16.46
C GLY A 41 -23.32 4.89 17.22
N TYR A 42 -24.61 5.16 17.41
CA TYR A 42 -25.55 4.27 18.09
C TYR A 42 -26.40 3.45 17.11
N PHE A 43 -26.78 4.04 15.98
CA PHE A 43 -27.68 3.45 14.98
C PHE A 43 -26.91 2.60 13.96
N THR A 44 -25.77 3.12 13.49
CA THR A 44 -24.94 2.45 12.48
C THR A 44 -23.46 2.55 12.88
N PRO A 45 -23.05 1.89 13.98
CA PRO A 45 -21.66 1.92 14.42
C PRO A 45 -20.74 1.27 13.39
N ALA A 46 -19.52 1.80 13.28
CA ALA A 46 -18.45 1.18 12.51
C ALA A 46 -17.76 0.08 13.32
N SER A 47 -17.30 -0.98 12.67
CA SER A 47 -16.69 -2.12 13.34
C SER A 47 -15.46 -2.66 12.61
N PHE A 48 -14.58 -3.30 13.38
CA PHE A 48 -13.49 -4.13 12.88
C PHE A 48 -13.87 -5.61 13.09
N THR A 49 -13.77 -6.43 12.04
CA THR A 49 -14.35 -7.78 12.02
C THR A 49 -13.31 -8.90 12.02
N SER A 50 -12.10 -8.65 11.52
CA SER A 50 -10.97 -9.61 11.51
C SER A 50 -9.97 -9.39 12.63
N GLY A 51 -9.84 -8.14 13.08
CA GLY A 51 -8.89 -7.69 14.08
C GLY A 51 -8.45 -6.26 13.74
N ALA A 52 -7.87 -5.56 14.70
CA ALA A 52 -7.34 -4.21 14.52
C ALA A 52 -6.33 -3.91 15.63
N ALA A 53 -5.43 -2.97 15.37
CA ALA A 53 -4.70 -2.29 16.43
C ALA A 53 -5.54 -1.10 16.90
N ALA A 54 -5.94 -1.08 18.17
CA ALA A 54 -6.80 -0.04 18.72
C ALA A 54 -6.22 0.54 20.02
N PHE A 55 -6.35 1.85 20.19
CA PHE A 55 -6.24 2.51 21.47
C PHE A 55 -7.60 3.07 21.83
N ILE A 56 -8.18 2.58 22.92
CA ILE A 56 -9.47 3.02 23.43
C ILE A 56 -9.22 3.72 24.76
N ASP A 57 -9.45 5.02 24.80
CA ASP A 57 -9.13 5.87 25.94
C ASP A 57 -10.00 5.53 27.17
N ASP A 58 -11.28 5.20 26.95
CA ASP A 58 -12.20 4.70 27.98
C ASP A 58 -11.72 3.46 28.75
N TYR A 59 -10.77 2.70 28.19
CA TYR A 59 -10.18 1.53 28.86
C TYR A 59 -8.99 1.89 29.76
N CYS A 60 -8.60 3.17 29.76
CA CYS A 60 -7.49 3.70 30.52
C CYS A 60 -7.98 4.46 31.77
N SER A 61 -7.14 4.59 32.80
CA SER A 61 -7.57 5.03 34.16
C SER A 61 -7.29 6.49 34.50
N ASP A 62 -6.67 7.23 33.59
CA ASP A 62 -6.11 8.58 33.79
C ASP A 62 -6.32 9.40 32.52
N ASN A 63 -5.80 10.63 32.43
CA ASN A 63 -5.72 11.41 31.20
C ASN A 63 -4.24 11.70 30.88
N ASN A 64 -3.99 12.39 29.76
CA ASN A 64 -2.69 12.82 29.24
C ASN A 64 -1.90 11.68 28.58
N TYR A 65 -2.60 10.82 27.85
CA TYR A 65 -2.00 9.79 27.03
C TYR A 65 -1.37 10.38 25.76
N THR A 66 -0.16 9.91 25.49
CA THR A 66 0.40 9.90 24.14
C THR A 66 0.92 8.51 23.90
N VAL A 67 0.33 7.82 22.92
CA VAL A 67 0.70 6.46 22.54
C VAL A 67 1.17 6.46 21.09
N GLU A 68 2.27 5.76 20.84
CA GLU A 68 2.83 5.62 19.51
C GLU A 68 2.99 4.14 19.17
N LEU A 69 2.57 3.78 17.96
CA LEU A 69 2.79 2.47 17.35
C LEU A 69 3.66 2.66 16.12
N VAL A 70 4.87 2.11 16.16
CA VAL A 70 5.88 2.30 15.11
C VAL A 70 6.10 0.98 14.37
N SER A 71 6.03 1.04 13.04
CA SER A 71 6.25 -0.10 12.16
C SER A 71 7.70 -0.61 12.21
N PRO A 72 7.95 -1.87 11.79
CA PRO A 72 9.28 -2.33 11.44
C PRO A 72 9.92 -1.45 10.36
N ILE A 73 11.25 -1.55 10.21
CA ILE A 73 11.96 -0.98 9.06
C ILE A 73 11.49 -1.66 7.79
N THR A 74 11.13 -0.86 6.79
CA THR A 74 10.98 -1.30 5.41
C THR A 74 12.06 -0.63 4.58
N ASP A 75 12.89 -1.43 3.89
CA ASP A 75 13.90 -0.90 2.97
C ASP A 75 13.23 -0.51 1.65
N LEU A 76 13.00 0.79 1.47
CA LEU A 76 12.44 1.37 0.25
C LEU A 76 13.50 2.07 -0.62
N GLY A 77 14.79 1.94 -0.27
CA GLY A 77 15.90 2.51 -1.05
C GLY A 77 16.34 1.62 -2.23
N GLN A 78 15.60 0.54 -2.51
CA GLN A 78 15.93 -0.43 -3.54
C GLN A 78 15.63 0.11 -4.94
N GLU A 79 16.43 -0.24 -5.95
CA GLU A 79 16.35 0.30 -7.31
C GLU A 79 14.97 0.13 -7.99
N ASN A 80 14.16 -0.83 -7.54
CA ASN A 80 12.84 -1.12 -8.10
C ASN A 80 11.67 -0.37 -7.42
N VAL A 81 11.96 0.46 -6.41
CA VAL A 81 10.95 1.28 -5.71
C VAL A 81 11.22 2.74 -6.01
N THR A 82 10.68 3.23 -7.13
CA THR A 82 10.80 4.63 -7.54
C THR A 82 9.58 5.47 -7.18
N SER A 83 8.45 4.83 -6.90
CA SER A 83 7.27 5.45 -6.31
C SER A 83 6.51 4.45 -5.45
N ALA A 84 5.94 4.91 -4.35
CA ALA A 84 5.15 4.06 -3.45
C ALA A 84 4.09 4.87 -2.71
N GLN A 85 3.09 4.17 -2.20
CA GLN A 85 2.07 4.73 -1.32
C GLN A 85 1.88 3.84 -0.09
N ILE A 86 1.35 4.43 0.98
CA ILE A 86 0.75 3.66 2.07
C ILE A 86 -0.77 3.68 1.96
N GLU A 87 -1.38 2.59 2.39
CA GLU A 87 -2.83 2.45 2.55
C GLU A 87 -3.10 1.95 3.96
N VAL A 88 -4.07 2.54 4.65
CA VAL A 88 -4.47 2.09 6.00
C VAL A 88 -5.93 2.38 6.23
N ILE A 89 -6.64 1.42 6.82
CA ILE A 89 -8.00 1.61 7.33
C ILE A 89 -7.89 2.17 8.74
N TYR A 90 -8.69 3.18 9.08
CA TYR A 90 -8.70 3.73 10.43
C TYR A 90 -10.08 4.24 10.83
N ASN A 91 -10.28 4.38 12.14
CA ASN A 91 -11.45 4.98 12.73
C ASN A 91 -11.04 5.76 13.98
N HIS A 92 -11.13 7.08 13.93
CA HIS A 92 -10.82 7.98 15.04
C HIS A 92 -12.11 8.63 15.52
N GLN A 93 -12.39 8.54 16.82
CA GLN A 93 -13.59 9.10 17.42
C GLN A 93 -13.21 9.96 18.61
N THR A 94 -13.86 11.11 18.74
CA THR A 94 -13.60 12.12 19.75
C THR A 94 -14.77 12.27 20.70
N PHE A 95 -14.49 12.65 21.94
CA PHE A 95 -15.53 13.17 22.84
C PHE A 95 -15.24 14.64 23.10
N SER A 96 -16.26 15.49 22.98
CA SER A 96 -16.13 16.94 23.13
C SER A 96 -15.11 17.62 22.18
N ASN A 97 -14.77 16.96 21.05
CA ASN A 97 -13.72 17.35 20.09
C ASN A 97 -12.29 17.31 20.67
N ASP A 98 -12.07 16.54 21.74
CA ASP A 98 -10.73 16.26 22.23
C ASP A 98 -10.22 14.92 21.67
N GLY A 99 -8.92 14.87 21.42
CA GLY A 99 -8.22 13.72 20.87
C GLY A 99 -7.71 13.98 19.46
N ASN A 100 -6.44 13.68 19.22
CA ASN A 100 -5.82 13.80 17.90
C ASN A 100 -5.12 12.51 17.48
N PHE A 101 -5.29 12.16 16.22
CA PHE A 101 -4.58 11.07 15.56
C PHE A 101 -3.65 11.59 14.47
N TYR A 102 -2.44 11.03 14.41
CA TYR A 102 -1.40 11.38 13.46
C TYR A 102 -0.83 10.15 12.76
N ILE A 103 -0.54 10.31 11.46
CA ILE A 103 0.37 9.41 10.74
C ILE A 103 1.65 10.20 10.47
N LYS A 104 2.78 9.63 10.90
CA LYS A 104 4.12 10.21 10.70
C LYS A 104 5.02 9.24 9.96
N LEU A 105 5.86 9.76 9.07
CA LEU A 105 6.82 8.98 8.29
C LEU A 105 8.24 9.29 8.73
N TRP A 106 9.09 8.27 8.80
CA TRP A 106 10.53 8.46 8.96
C TRP A 106 11.16 8.77 7.61
N ASN A 107 11.65 10.01 7.44
CA ASN A 107 12.25 10.47 6.17
C ASN A 107 13.76 10.15 6.05
N GLY A 108 14.31 9.36 6.97
CA GLY A 108 15.75 9.08 7.07
C GLY A 108 16.49 9.92 8.11
N SER A 109 15.92 11.04 8.56
CA SER A 109 16.53 11.96 9.54
C SER A 109 15.60 12.37 10.68
N SER A 110 14.31 12.53 10.40
CA SER A 110 13.30 12.95 11.36
C SER A 110 11.93 12.35 11.04
N TRP A 111 11.04 12.35 12.03
CA TRP A 111 9.62 12.06 11.82
C TRP A 111 8.92 13.27 11.17
N VAL A 112 8.14 13.02 10.13
CA VAL A 112 7.34 14.02 9.41
C VAL A 112 5.87 13.65 9.50
N THR A 113 5.03 14.55 10.02
CA THR A 113 3.57 14.35 10.04
C THR A 113 2.99 14.52 8.64
N VAL A 114 2.27 13.50 8.16
CA VAL A 114 1.63 13.47 6.83
C VAL A 114 0.11 13.38 6.89
N LEU A 115 -0.45 13.02 8.05
CA LEU A 115 -1.87 13.11 8.34
C LEU A 115 -2.06 13.62 9.77
N THR A 116 -3.04 14.51 9.94
CA THR A 116 -3.59 14.94 11.23
C THR A 116 -5.10 14.79 11.15
N VAL A 117 -5.70 14.18 12.18
CA VAL A 117 -7.13 14.03 12.35
C VAL A 117 -7.48 14.53 13.75
N ASP A 118 -8.25 15.60 13.85
CA ASP A 118 -8.60 16.35 15.07
C ASP A 118 -10.12 16.35 15.34
N GLY A 119 -10.81 15.31 14.88
CA GLY A 119 -12.25 15.11 15.02
C GLY A 119 -12.67 13.72 14.57
N ASP A 120 -13.97 13.45 14.58
CA ASP A 120 -14.51 12.16 14.18
C ASP A 120 -14.19 11.87 12.72
N MET A 121 -13.52 10.75 12.46
CA MET A 121 -13.18 10.30 11.13
C MET A 121 -13.26 8.76 11.05
N PRO A 122 -14.26 8.22 10.34
CA PRO A 122 -15.35 8.93 9.68
C PRO A 122 -16.36 9.51 10.70
N ALA A 123 -17.30 10.32 10.20
CA ALA A 123 -18.43 10.77 11.02
C ALA A 123 -19.17 9.58 11.65
N SER A 124 -19.78 9.83 12.82
CA SER A 124 -20.59 8.86 13.55
C SER A 124 -21.78 8.34 12.71
N ASP A 125 -22.24 7.13 13.00
CA ASP A 125 -23.40 6.48 12.39
C ASP A 125 -23.28 6.24 10.86
N THR A 126 -22.05 6.10 10.36
CA THR A 126 -21.79 5.78 8.95
C THR A 126 -21.71 4.28 8.66
N GLY A 127 -21.45 3.45 9.66
CA GLY A 127 -21.21 2.00 9.50
C GLY A 127 -19.90 1.65 8.81
N ASN A 128 -19.05 2.65 8.52
CA ASN A 128 -17.83 2.48 7.73
C ASN A 128 -16.60 2.91 8.53
N ASN A 129 -15.43 2.37 8.17
CA ASN A 129 -14.14 2.92 8.58
C ASN A 129 -13.59 3.80 7.45
N ALA A 130 -12.70 4.74 7.78
CA ALA A 130 -12.03 5.59 6.81
C ALA A 130 -10.81 4.86 6.21
N THR A 131 -10.36 5.30 5.04
CA THR A 131 -9.11 4.81 4.42
C THR A 131 -8.22 6.00 4.11
N ALA A 132 -6.98 5.96 4.60
CA ALA A 132 -5.94 6.91 4.20
C ALA A 132 -5.07 6.28 3.11
N ILE A 133 -4.93 6.98 1.99
CA ILE A 133 -3.99 6.65 0.92
C ILE A 133 -3.01 7.82 0.81
N ILE A 134 -1.75 7.59 1.13
CA ILE A 134 -0.73 8.65 1.21
C ILE A 134 0.42 8.31 0.28
N ASP A 135 0.72 9.22 -0.65
CA ASP A 135 1.93 9.13 -1.48
C ASP A 135 3.18 9.29 -0.60
N ILE A 136 4.02 8.27 -0.60
CA ILE A 136 5.27 8.26 0.17
C ILE A 136 6.52 8.37 -0.71
N THR A 137 6.34 8.58 -2.01
CA THR A 137 7.43 8.73 -2.99
C THR A 137 8.49 9.77 -2.57
N PRO A 138 8.15 10.91 -1.95
CA PRO A 138 9.16 11.87 -1.48
C PRO A 138 9.98 11.40 -0.27
N TYR A 139 9.58 10.31 0.40
CA TYR A 139 10.15 9.85 1.66
C TYR A 139 10.86 8.49 1.55
N LEU A 140 11.05 7.97 0.33
CA LEU A 140 11.71 6.69 0.11
C LEU A 140 13.13 6.70 0.69
N ASN A 141 13.43 5.73 1.56
CA ASN A 141 14.75 5.53 2.15
C ASN A 141 14.91 4.09 2.65
N ASN A 142 16.15 3.69 2.97
CA ASN A 142 16.46 2.31 3.40
C ASN A 142 16.04 1.97 4.83
N ALA A 143 15.58 2.96 5.59
CA ALA A 143 15.17 2.82 6.98
C ALA A 143 13.72 3.30 7.18
N PHE A 144 12.89 3.26 6.12
CA PHE A 144 11.54 3.82 6.14
C PHE A 144 10.68 3.13 7.22
N ARG A 145 9.92 3.94 7.95
CA ARG A 145 8.97 3.50 8.98
C ARG A 145 7.77 4.43 9.00
N VAL A 146 6.65 3.89 9.47
CA VAL A 146 5.42 4.64 9.77
C VAL A 146 5.20 4.62 11.27
N LYS A 147 4.78 5.76 11.81
CA LYS A 147 4.32 5.91 13.19
C LYS A 147 2.86 6.34 13.18
N PHE A 148 2.04 5.58 13.88
CA PHE A 148 0.68 5.95 14.27
C PHE A 148 0.75 6.52 15.68
N GLU A 149 0.35 7.77 15.85
CA GLU A 149 0.40 8.45 17.14
C GLU A 149 -0.99 8.96 17.50
N TYR A 150 -1.38 8.73 18.74
CA TYR A 150 -2.63 9.22 19.30
C TYR A 150 -2.35 9.97 20.61
N THR A 151 -3.06 11.07 20.82
CA THR A 151 -3.10 11.79 22.09
C THR A 151 -4.53 12.14 22.46
N ASP A 152 -4.86 12.00 23.74
CA ASP A 152 -6.15 12.37 24.33
C ASP A 152 -6.25 13.88 24.67
N GLN A 153 -5.17 14.63 24.44
CA GLN A 153 -5.03 16.04 24.81
C GLN A 153 -5.34 16.34 26.30
N ASN A 154 -5.04 15.38 27.19
CA ASN A 154 -5.35 15.45 28.62
C ASN A 154 -6.87 15.57 28.91
N SER A 155 -7.71 15.00 28.05
CA SER A 155 -9.16 14.93 28.20
C SER A 155 -9.66 13.49 28.15
N LEU A 156 -10.96 13.30 28.42
CA LEU A 156 -11.64 12.03 28.18
C LEU A 156 -12.15 12.01 26.75
N THR A 157 -11.82 10.96 26.01
CA THR A 157 -12.20 10.80 24.60
C THR A 157 -12.42 9.33 24.25
N TRP A 158 -12.72 9.00 22.99
CA TRP A 158 -13.04 7.61 22.62
C TRP A 158 -11.79 6.83 22.23
N GLY A 159 -11.08 7.27 21.19
CA GLY A 159 -9.85 6.62 20.76
C GLY A 159 -9.69 6.48 19.25
N VAL A 160 -8.80 5.57 18.86
CA VAL A 160 -8.51 5.24 17.46
C VAL A 160 -8.33 3.74 17.24
N GLY A 161 -8.86 3.23 16.14
CA GLY A 161 -8.54 1.91 15.58
C GLY A 161 -7.85 2.04 14.23
N ILE A 162 -6.87 1.19 13.94
CA ILE A 162 -6.22 1.05 12.64
C ILE A 162 -6.19 -0.43 12.20
N ASP A 163 -6.32 -0.66 10.91
CA ASP A 163 -6.38 -1.98 10.30
C ASP A 163 -5.83 -1.94 8.86
N ASP A 164 -5.48 -3.10 8.31
CA ASP A 164 -5.12 -3.33 6.91
C ASP A 164 -4.03 -2.38 6.38
N PHE A 165 -2.97 -2.18 7.17
CA PHE A 165 -1.85 -1.30 6.80
C PHE A 165 -0.99 -1.94 5.71
N LYS A 166 -0.83 -1.24 4.59
CA LYS A 166 -0.04 -1.69 3.43
C LYS A 166 0.96 -0.63 3.01
N ILE A 167 2.11 -1.10 2.52
CA ILE A 167 3.02 -0.32 1.69
C ILE A 167 2.98 -0.93 0.30
N VAL A 168 2.67 -0.12 -0.70
CA VAL A 168 2.44 -0.58 -2.07
C VAL A 168 3.40 0.13 -3.00
N ASN A 169 4.16 -0.63 -3.78
CA ASN A 169 4.95 -0.10 -4.89
C ASN A 169 4.00 0.37 -5.99
N THR A 170 4.04 1.67 -6.28
CA THR A 170 3.24 2.28 -7.34
C THR A 170 4.04 2.51 -8.62
N ALA A 171 5.33 2.17 -8.62
CA ALA A 171 6.17 2.28 -9.79
C ALA A 171 5.57 1.46 -10.92
N THR A 172 5.18 2.15 -11.99
CA THR A 172 4.84 1.48 -13.24
C THR A 172 6.14 1.16 -13.94
N VAL A 173 6.46 -0.12 -14.07
CA VAL A 173 7.59 -0.55 -14.88
C VAL A 173 7.27 -0.20 -16.33
N GLY A 174 7.84 0.91 -16.81
CA GLY A 174 7.53 1.53 -18.08
C GLY A 174 8.25 0.85 -19.24
N ILE A 175 8.00 1.30 -20.47
CA ILE A 175 8.81 0.88 -21.61
C ILE A 175 10.20 1.52 -21.55
N GLU A 176 10.30 2.66 -20.88
CA GLU A 176 11.48 3.50 -20.69
C GLU A 176 12.63 2.72 -20.05
N ASP A 177 12.33 1.84 -19.10
CA ASP A 177 13.30 1.00 -18.40
C ASP A 177 13.94 -0.06 -19.32
N LEU A 178 13.30 -0.38 -20.44
CA LEU A 178 13.81 -1.32 -21.45
C LEU A 178 14.60 -0.61 -22.58
N LEU A 179 14.46 0.72 -22.72
CA LEU A 179 15.15 1.48 -23.77
C LEU A 179 16.68 1.36 -23.72
N PRO A 180 17.35 1.33 -22.55
CA PRO A 180 18.79 1.11 -22.48
C PRO A 180 19.25 -0.24 -23.04
N ALA A 181 18.38 -1.26 -23.04
CA ALA A 181 18.64 -2.55 -23.70
C ALA A 181 18.33 -2.53 -25.21
N GLY A 182 18.06 -1.36 -25.80
CA GLY A 182 17.67 -1.22 -27.20
C GLY A 182 16.32 -1.87 -27.52
N PHE A 183 15.46 -2.02 -26.51
CA PHE A 183 14.19 -2.71 -26.69
C PHE A 183 13.24 -1.95 -27.61
N ARG A 184 12.63 -2.69 -28.53
CA ARG A 184 11.62 -2.21 -29.47
C ARG A 184 10.63 -3.32 -29.79
N TYR A 185 9.41 -2.94 -30.11
CA TYR A 185 8.35 -3.87 -30.50
C TYR A 185 7.59 -3.36 -31.72
N TYR A 186 7.23 -4.25 -32.64
CA TYR A 186 6.51 -3.88 -33.87
C TYR A 186 5.88 -5.09 -34.58
N PRO A 187 4.84 -4.87 -35.40
CA PRO A 187 4.05 -3.64 -35.46
C PRO A 187 3.15 -3.51 -34.23
N ASN A 188 2.83 -2.27 -33.83
CA ASN A 188 1.75 -1.97 -32.90
C ASN A 188 0.99 -0.75 -33.46
N PRO A 189 -0.26 -0.88 -33.94
CA PRO A 189 -1.14 -2.06 -33.80
C PRO A 189 -0.69 -3.34 -34.52
N VAL A 190 -1.04 -4.50 -33.96
CA VAL A 190 -0.75 -5.84 -34.50
C VAL A 190 -1.84 -6.21 -35.50
N VAL A 191 -1.48 -6.32 -36.78
CA VAL A 191 -2.42 -6.56 -37.90
C VAL A 191 -2.30 -7.94 -38.55
N ASN A 192 -1.17 -8.63 -38.38
CA ASN A 192 -0.91 -9.95 -38.98
C ASN A 192 -0.65 -11.02 -37.92
N ASP A 193 -1.34 -10.92 -36.78
CA ASP A 193 -1.26 -11.86 -35.65
C ASP A 193 0.13 -12.09 -35.04
N ILE A 194 1.13 -11.29 -35.43
CA ILE A 194 2.51 -11.42 -34.94
C ILE A 194 2.99 -10.07 -34.46
N LEU A 195 3.37 -10.01 -33.19
CA LEU A 195 4.14 -8.92 -32.62
C LEU A 195 5.59 -9.38 -32.47
N THR A 196 6.53 -8.63 -33.02
CA THR A 196 7.96 -8.87 -32.86
C THR A 196 8.48 -8.02 -31.71
N LEU A 197 9.17 -8.65 -30.78
CA LEU A 197 9.93 -8.02 -29.70
C LEU A 197 11.41 -8.16 -30.03
N LYS A 198 12.19 -7.10 -29.87
CA LYS A 198 13.62 -7.12 -30.17
C LYS A 198 14.41 -6.28 -29.18
N ALA A 199 15.57 -6.77 -28.79
CA ALA A 199 16.50 -6.09 -27.88
C ALA A 199 17.96 -6.34 -28.32
N ASN A 200 18.90 -5.67 -27.64
CA ASN A 200 20.35 -5.91 -27.80
C ASN A 200 20.86 -7.02 -26.88
N GLU A 201 20.07 -7.39 -25.87
CA GLU A 201 20.33 -8.45 -24.88
C GLU A 201 19.19 -9.49 -24.95
N ASP A 202 19.38 -10.65 -24.33
CA ASP A 202 18.37 -11.71 -24.34
C ASP A 202 17.09 -11.28 -23.61
N ILE A 203 15.97 -11.46 -24.29
CA ILE A 203 14.64 -11.35 -23.71
C ILE A 203 14.39 -12.63 -22.92
N SER A 204 14.51 -12.56 -21.60
CA SER A 204 14.45 -13.71 -20.70
C SER A 204 13.02 -14.09 -20.30
N GLU A 205 12.08 -13.14 -20.33
CA GLU A 205 10.68 -13.40 -20.02
C GLU A 205 9.74 -12.48 -20.79
N VAL A 206 8.59 -13.04 -21.23
CA VAL A 206 7.48 -12.31 -21.85
C VAL A 206 6.17 -12.85 -21.27
N LEU A 207 5.41 -11.97 -20.61
CA LEU A 207 4.07 -12.25 -20.10
C LEU A 207 3.06 -11.33 -20.79
N ILE A 208 1.88 -11.84 -21.15
CA ILE A 208 0.82 -11.05 -21.80
C ILE A 208 -0.49 -11.27 -21.07
N TYR A 209 -1.19 -10.17 -20.83
CA TYR A 209 -2.45 -10.11 -20.12
C TYR A 209 -3.53 -9.44 -20.98
N ASN A 210 -4.79 -9.84 -20.81
CA ASN A 210 -5.93 -9.13 -21.40
C ASN A 210 -6.32 -7.88 -20.56
N SER A 211 -7.34 -7.14 -21.00
CA SER A 211 -7.79 -5.90 -20.35
C SER A 211 -8.34 -6.07 -18.94
N ILE A 212 -8.72 -7.28 -18.53
CA ILE A 212 -9.19 -7.59 -17.17
C ILE A 212 -8.07 -8.21 -16.29
N GLY A 213 -6.83 -8.25 -16.78
CA GLY A 213 -5.67 -8.73 -16.02
C GLY A 213 -5.46 -10.25 -16.02
N GLN A 214 -6.22 -11.01 -16.82
CA GLN A 214 -5.99 -12.45 -16.98
C GLN A 214 -4.74 -12.69 -17.83
N GLN A 215 -3.82 -13.54 -17.35
CA GLN A 215 -2.64 -13.96 -18.10
C GLN A 215 -3.04 -14.86 -19.28
N ILE A 216 -2.69 -14.44 -20.49
CA ILE A 216 -2.94 -15.15 -21.76
C ILE A 216 -1.71 -15.92 -22.20
N LEU A 217 -0.50 -15.38 -21.97
CA LEU A 217 0.76 -15.99 -22.40
C LEU A 217 1.85 -15.76 -21.34
N ALA A 218 2.68 -16.78 -21.13
CA ALA A 218 3.91 -16.70 -20.36
C ALA A 218 4.99 -17.52 -21.09
N LYS A 219 6.12 -16.88 -21.42
CA LYS A 219 7.23 -17.47 -22.18
C LYS A 219 8.57 -16.98 -21.69
N GLN A 220 9.59 -17.83 -21.83
CA GLN A 220 11.01 -17.50 -21.58
C GLN A 220 11.79 -17.73 -22.88
N PRO A 221 11.84 -16.73 -23.78
CA PRO A 221 12.46 -16.89 -25.09
C PRO A 221 13.96 -17.20 -25.01
N MET A 222 14.68 -16.49 -24.13
CA MET A 222 16.14 -16.55 -24.01
C MET A 222 16.84 -16.25 -25.35
N ASP A 223 16.33 -15.23 -26.05
CA ASP A 223 16.81 -14.79 -27.37
C ASP A 223 16.62 -13.27 -27.50
N ASN A 224 17.39 -12.62 -28.36
CA ASN A 224 17.32 -11.17 -28.59
C ASN A 224 16.17 -10.74 -29.50
N GLU A 225 15.50 -11.69 -30.16
CA GLU A 225 14.30 -11.48 -30.95
C GLU A 225 13.24 -12.53 -30.60
N TYR A 226 12.02 -12.10 -30.28
CA TYR A 226 10.91 -12.99 -30.00
C TYR A 226 9.65 -12.59 -30.76
N LYS A 227 9.07 -13.54 -31.48
CA LYS A 227 7.80 -13.35 -32.22
C LYS A 227 6.64 -13.90 -31.40
N VAL A 228 5.91 -12.99 -30.79
CA VAL A 228 4.68 -13.29 -30.06
C VAL A 228 3.59 -13.61 -31.08
N LYS A 229 3.09 -14.85 -31.05
CA LYS A 229 1.89 -15.23 -31.79
C LYS A 229 0.65 -14.77 -31.03
N MET A 230 -0.18 -13.99 -31.70
CA MET A 230 -1.46 -13.46 -31.21
C MET A 230 -2.64 -13.97 -32.05
N ASP A 231 -2.44 -15.05 -32.80
CA ASP A 231 -3.49 -15.77 -33.51
C ASP A 231 -4.58 -16.23 -32.52
N GLY A 232 -5.84 -16.10 -32.94
CA GLY A 232 -7.00 -16.53 -32.13
C GLY A 232 -7.34 -15.62 -30.95
N LEU A 233 -6.55 -14.57 -30.68
CA LEU A 233 -6.89 -13.57 -29.66
C LEU A 233 -7.89 -12.54 -30.22
N PRO A 234 -8.92 -12.13 -29.48
CA PRO A 234 -9.83 -11.06 -29.92
C PRO A 234 -9.10 -9.74 -30.16
N SER A 235 -9.54 -8.93 -31.12
CA SER A 235 -9.08 -7.55 -31.30
C SER A 235 -9.36 -6.75 -30.01
N GLY A 236 -8.41 -5.92 -29.60
CA GLY A 236 -8.49 -5.23 -28.32
C GLY A 236 -7.13 -4.86 -27.74
N MET A 237 -7.16 -4.36 -26.50
CA MET A 237 -5.96 -3.98 -25.74
C MET A 237 -5.44 -5.13 -24.91
N TYR A 238 -4.12 -5.32 -24.96
CA TYR A 238 -3.37 -6.24 -24.12
C TYR A 238 -2.23 -5.49 -23.42
N LEU A 239 -1.77 -6.03 -22.29
CA LEU A 239 -0.60 -5.53 -21.59
C LEU A 239 0.50 -6.61 -21.64
N ALA A 240 1.68 -6.24 -22.13
CA ALA A 240 2.86 -7.10 -22.07
C ALA A 240 3.78 -6.66 -20.94
N HIS A 241 4.38 -7.64 -20.27
CA HIS A 241 5.51 -7.49 -19.37
C HIS A 241 6.70 -8.24 -19.98
N VAL A 242 7.87 -7.60 -19.97
CA VAL A 242 9.09 -8.13 -20.57
C VAL A 242 10.26 -7.96 -19.60
N VAL A 243 11.12 -8.98 -19.52
CA VAL A 243 12.36 -8.96 -18.75
C VAL A 243 13.55 -9.17 -19.69
N ILE A 244 14.57 -8.32 -19.55
CA ILE A 244 15.81 -8.33 -20.34
C ILE A 244 16.98 -8.13 -19.38
N GLY A 245 17.72 -9.21 -19.08
CA GLY A 245 18.71 -9.20 -18.00
C GLY A 245 18.07 -8.84 -16.65
N THR A 246 18.52 -7.75 -16.02
CA THR A 246 17.93 -7.22 -14.78
C THR A 246 16.80 -6.21 -15.03
N LYS A 247 16.64 -5.75 -16.28
CA LYS A 247 15.66 -4.72 -16.64
C LYS A 247 14.29 -5.35 -16.84
N LYS A 248 13.25 -4.68 -16.40
CA LYS A 248 11.86 -5.08 -16.58
C LYS A 248 11.13 -3.92 -17.24
N GLY A 249 10.04 -4.20 -17.95
CA GLY A 249 9.20 -3.16 -18.52
C GLY A 249 7.87 -3.68 -18.97
N SER A 250 6.91 -2.77 -19.11
CA SER A 250 5.56 -3.09 -19.55
C SER A 250 5.10 -2.12 -20.63
N PHE A 251 4.32 -2.61 -21.59
CA PHE A 251 3.77 -1.77 -22.66
C PHE A 251 2.44 -2.30 -23.16
N LYS A 252 1.63 -1.38 -23.71
CA LYS A 252 0.33 -1.69 -24.28
C LYS A 252 0.49 -2.24 -25.69
N ILE A 253 -0.26 -3.30 -25.99
CA ILE A 253 -0.38 -3.87 -27.33
C ILE A 253 -1.81 -3.64 -27.79
N ILE A 254 -1.96 -3.09 -29.00
CA ILE A 254 -3.25 -2.92 -29.65
C ILE A 254 -3.34 -3.98 -30.74
N LYS A 255 -4.24 -4.94 -30.60
CA LYS A 255 -4.52 -5.94 -31.63
C LYS A 255 -5.72 -5.49 -32.46
N GLN A 256 -5.59 -5.52 -33.77
CA GLN A 256 -6.65 -5.20 -34.73
C GLN A 256 -7.05 -6.43 -35.52
#